data_AF-A0A2P2CZC5-F1
#
_entry.id   AF-A0A2P2CZC5-F1
#
_cell.length_a   1.000
_cell.length_b   1.000
_cell.length_c   1.000
_cell.angle_alpha   90.00
_cell.angle_beta   90.00
_cell.angle_gamma   90.00
#
_symmetry.space_group_name_H-M   'P 1'
#
loop_
_entity.id
_entity.type
_entity.pdbx_description
1 polymer ?
#
loop_
_entity_poly.entity_id
_entity_poly.type
_entity_poly.pdbx_seq_one_letter_code
_entity_poly.pdbx_strand_id
1 'polypeptide(L)'
;MKKKYIYLPVFFLIVLFFADKIFLLDFFQTSFYQEGNPVYYTQRKHLFEKLQKDQSVSKKNLALAFGDSRAYPYSVKTLPSSIQNDWTVYNFSGPQAVPAYGFYWFRKILESGIKPKIAFYVVSPEGFDDSKGLLYEPFLRLGADEEFRKTYWDQFSTSDQLEILKEKFFSIRKVKPGFKLFWSRLTGGKLKQYRADQNHENLILELGNGEQLAYASASNNPKKLEKDALRLKSIYLSGFTPGEIEYFFVEEFLKLGKQNGVKTYLIWPKVYPGYRAGYYELGLEKSWWPRMQELASKYGATAADMNTLSSCDLYYDGSHQSVLCILEQSEILMDDYSGKRKLP
;
A
#
# COMPACT_ATOMS: atom_id res chain seq x y z
N MET A 1 24.06 53.90 -16.50
CA MET A 1 22.88 53.32 -15.80
C MET A 1 23.29 52.00 -15.15
N LYS A 2 23.21 51.89 -13.82
CA LYS A 2 23.50 50.62 -13.11
C LYS A 2 22.53 49.55 -13.63
N LYS A 3 23.03 48.39 -14.05
CA LYS A 3 22.27 47.28 -14.66
C LYS A 3 21.32 46.60 -13.66
N LYS A 4 20.35 47.35 -13.13
CA LYS A 4 19.37 46.87 -12.12
C LYS A 4 18.54 45.68 -12.62
N TYR A 5 18.38 45.54 -13.94
CA TYR A 5 17.71 44.41 -14.58
C TYR A 5 18.40 43.05 -14.37
N ILE A 6 19.70 43.02 -14.04
CA ILE A 6 20.40 41.76 -13.70
C ILE A 6 19.88 41.17 -12.38
N TYR A 7 19.31 41.98 -11.49
CA TYR A 7 18.72 41.51 -10.24
C TYR A 7 17.28 41.02 -10.41
N LEU A 8 16.62 41.25 -11.54
CA LEU A 8 15.24 40.83 -11.75
C LEU A 8 15.09 39.30 -11.76
N PRO A 9 15.94 38.51 -12.45
CA PRO A 9 15.94 37.05 -12.31
C PRO A 9 16.21 36.58 -10.88
N VAL A 10 17.14 37.22 -10.17
CA VAL A 10 17.48 36.87 -8.78
C VAL A 10 16.28 37.14 -7.85
N PHE A 11 15.65 38.30 -7.98
CA PHE A 11 14.44 38.64 -7.23
C PHE A 11 13.30 37.68 -7.55
N PHE A 12 13.09 37.33 -8.82
CA PHE A 12 12.10 36.35 -9.22
C PHE A 12 12.34 34.96 -8.60
N LEU A 13 13.60 34.49 -8.57
CA LEU A 13 13.96 33.24 -7.90
C LEU A 13 13.71 33.30 -6.39
N ILE A 14 13.99 34.44 -5.75
CA ILE A 14 13.68 34.63 -4.32
C ILE A 14 12.16 34.56 -4.09
N VAL A 15 11.36 35.24 -4.91
CA VAL A 15 9.89 35.20 -4.81
C VAL A 15 9.37 33.78 -5.03
N LEU A 16 9.87 33.06 -6.04
CA LEU A 16 9.49 31.67 -6.28
C LEU A 16 9.87 30.76 -5.12
N PHE A 17 11.05 30.94 -4.54
CA PHE A 17 11.50 30.19 -3.37
C PHE A 17 10.55 30.39 -2.19
N PHE A 18 10.17 31.64 -1.87
CA PHE A 18 9.22 31.90 -0.78
C PHE A 18 7.80 31.43 -1.11
N ALA A 19 7.35 31.54 -2.37
CA ALA A 19 6.05 31.03 -2.80
C ALA A 19 5.96 29.50 -2.64
N ASP A 20 7.04 28.77 -2.91
CA ASP A 20 7.13 27.32 -2.66
C ASP A 20 6.96 26.99 -1.17
N LYS A 21 7.45 27.82 -0.25
CA LYS A 21 7.35 27.55 1.20
C LYS A 21 5.93 27.69 1.77
N ILE A 22 4.99 28.23 1.01
CA ILE A 22 3.55 28.17 1.38
C ILE A 22 3.09 26.72 1.56
N PHE A 23 3.66 25.78 0.81
CA PHE A 23 3.32 24.36 0.93
C PHE A 23 3.83 23.71 2.22
N LEU A 24 4.65 24.39 3.04
CA LEU A 24 5.04 23.91 4.37
C LEU A 24 3.97 24.16 5.44
N LEU A 25 2.94 24.96 5.15
CA LEU A 25 1.84 25.16 6.09
C LEU A 25 1.15 23.83 6.42
N ASP A 26 0.74 23.67 7.68
CA ASP A 26 0.16 22.43 8.20
C ASP A 26 -0.98 21.90 7.32
N PHE A 27 -1.87 22.79 6.87
CA PHE A 27 -2.95 22.44 5.97
C PHE A 27 -2.47 21.66 4.73
N PHE A 28 -1.39 22.07 4.08
CA PHE A 28 -0.86 21.39 2.89
C PHE A 28 -0.14 20.08 3.20
N GLN A 29 0.32 19.90 4.43
CA GLN A 29 1.05 18.70 4.87
C GLN A 29 0.14 17.64 5.48
N THR A 30 -0.94 18.03 6.15
CA THR A 30 -1.80 17.13 6.94
C THR A 30 -3.22 17.03 6.40
N SER A 31 -3.73 18.11 5.82
CA SER A 31 -5.16 18.30 5.58
C SER A 31 -5.52 18.55 4.13
N PHE A 32 -4.56 18.58 3.20
CA PHE A 32 -4.79 18.90 1.80
C PHE A 32 -4.83 17.62 0.95
N TYR A 33 -6.03 17.07 0.83
CA TYR A 33 -6.26 15.78 0.20
C TYR A 33 -6.39 15.91 -1.33
N GLN A 34 -5.39 15.36 -2.03
CA GLN A 34 -5.44 15.14 -3.47
C GLN A 34 -6.18 13.83 -3.80
N GLU A 35 -6.45 13.60 -5.08
CA GLU A 35 -7.04 12.34 -5.54
C GLU A 35 -6.15 11.12 -5.27
N GLY A 36 -6.79 9.98 -4.98
CA GLY A 36 -6.32 8.64 -5.30
C GLY A 36 -5.39 7.95 -4.32
N ASN A 37 -4.39 8.63 -3.74
CA ASN A 37 -3.36 7.97 -2.93
C ASN A 37 -3.17 8.58 -1.53
N PRO A 38 -3.06 9.92 -1.36
CA PRO A 38 -2.69 10.50 -0.06
C PRO A 38 -3.67 10.21 1.08
N VAL A 39 -4.94 9.97 0.76
CA VAL A 39 -5.97 9.62 1.76
C VAL A 39 -5.51 8.43 2.61
N TYR A 40 -5.09 7.34 1.97
CA TYR A 40 -4.75 6.09 2.63
C TYR A 40 -3.47 6.21 3.47
N TYR A 41 -2.43 6.84 2.92
CA TYR A 41 -1.15 7.01 3.61
C TYR A 41 -1.26 7.92 4.85
N THR A 42 -2.08 8.97 4.79
CA THR A 42 -2.36 9.81 5.95
C THR A 42 -3.24 9.05 6.96
N GLN A 43 -4.31 8.40 6.49
CA GLN A 43 -5.23 7.68 7.38
C GLN A 43 -4.54 6.55 8.16
N ARG A 44 -3.52 5.88 7.60
CA ARG A 44 -2.79 4.83 8.34
C ARG A 44 -2.08 5.33 9.60
N LYS A 45 -1.73 6.62 9.66
CA LYS A 45 -1.20 7.25 10.89
C LYS A 45 -2.27 7.28 11.98
N HIS A 46 -3.48 7.74 11.65
CA HIS A 46 -4.61 7.70 12.58
C HIS A 46 -5.01 6.27 12.95
N LEU A 47 -4.97 5.34 11.98
CA LEU A 47 -5.26 3.93 12.22
C LEU A 47 -4.29 3.32 13.23
N PHE A 48 -3.01 3.70 13.16
CA PHE A 48 -2.01 3.29 14.13
C PHE A 48 -2.31 3.83 15.53
N GLU A 49 -2.66 5.11 15.65
CA GLU A 49 -3.09 5.70 16.94
C GLU A 49 -4.35 5.03 17.50
N LYS A 50 -5.31 4.68 16.63
CA LYS A 50 -6.53 3.94 16.97
C LYS A 50 -6.17 2.56 17.51
N LEU A 51 -5.30 1.83 16.82
CA LEU A 51 -4.82 0.51 17.23
C LEU A 51 -4.15 0.56 18.62
N GLN A 52 -3.33 1.57 18.89
CA GLN A 52 -2.66 1.73 20.19
C GLN A 52 -3.63 1.96 21.37
N LYS A 53 -4.80 2.53 21.10
CA LYS A 53 -5.83 2.85 22.10
C LYS A 53 -6.93 1.79 22.18
N ASP A 54 -6.93 0.81 21.28
CA ASP A 54 -7.99 -0.18 21.16
C ASP A 54 -7.88 -1.28 22.24
N GLN A 55 -8.77 -1.19 23.23
CA GLN A 55 -8.85 -2.19 24.31
C GLN A 55 -9.27 -3.59 23.83
N SER A 56 -9.81 -3.74 22.62
CA SER A 56 -10.15 -5.06 22.07
C SER A 56 -8.90 -5.90 21.80
N VAL A 57 -7.76 -5.26 21.53
CA VAL A 57 -6.48 -5.93 21.21
C VAL A 57 -5.96 -6.75 22.39
N SER A 58 -6.30 -6.39 23.64
CA SER A 58 -5.95 -7.18 24.83
C SER A 58 -6.92 -8.32 25.13
N LYS A 59 -8.12 -8.29 24.53
CA LYS A 59 -9.22 -9.25 24.79
C LYS A 59 -9.37 -10.28 23.67
N LYS A 60 -8.98 -9.92 22.45
CA LYS A 60 -9.14 -10.71 21.23
C LYS A 60 -7.80 -11.02 20.59
N ASN A 61 -7.79 -12.02 19.71
CA ASN A 61 -6.64 -12.26 18.84
C ASN A 61 -6.52 -11.12 17.82
N LEU A 62 -5.31 -10.62 17.61
CA LEU A 62 -5.04 -9.59 16.62
C LEU A 62 -4.45 -10.20 15.35
N ALA A 63 -5.04 -9.88 14.20
CA ALA A 63 -4.41 -10.05 12.90
C ALA A 63 -4.17 -8.68 12.24
N LEU A 64 -3.07 -8.57 11.50
CA LEU A 64 -2.75 -7.38 10.71
C LEU A 64 -2.71 -7.74 9.23
N ALA A 65 -3.21 -6.86 8.37
CA ALA A 65 -3.10 -6.98 6.93
C ALA A 65 -2.21 -5.88 6.36
N PHE A 66 -1.29 -6.25 5.47
CA PHE A 66 -0.34 -5.39 4.78
C PHE A 66 -0.32 -5.70 3.29
N GLY A 67 0.12 -4.74 2.49
CA GLY A 67 0.26 -4.89 1.04
C GLY A 67 -0.28 -3.70 0.28
N ASP A 68 -0.48 -3.91 -1.02
CA ASP A 68 -1.14 -2.95 -1.91
C ASP A 68 -2.68 -2.97 -1.75
N SER A 69 -3.41 -2.29 -2.64
CA SER A 69 -4.88 -2.21 -2.62
C SER A 69 -5.60 -3.55 -2.73
N ARG A 70 -4.92 -4.64 -3.14
CA ARG A 70 -5.46 -6.00 -3.18
C ARG A 70 -5.62 -6.60 -1.79
N ALA A 71 -4.93 -6.04 -0.79
CA ALA A 71 -5.09 -6.42 0.60
C ALA A 71 -6.26 -5.73 1.31
N TYR A 72 -6.89 -4.70 0.73
CA TYR A 72 -7.95 -3.93 1.40
C TYR A 72 -9.09 -4.75 2.00
N PRO A 73 -9.56 -5.85 1.39
CA PRO A 73 -10.72 -6.55 1.93
C PRO A 73 -10.42 -7.38 3.18
N TYR A 74 -9.15 -7.70 3.46
CA TYR A 74 -8.78 -8.45 4.67
C TYR A 74 -9.23 -7.69 5.91
N SER A 75 -10.24 -8.24 6.57
CA SER A 75 -10.94 -7.61 7.70
C SER A 75 -11.58 -8.69 8.56
N VAL A 76 -12.09 -8.30 9.74
CA VAL A 76 -12.85 -9.24 10.59
C VAL A 76 -14.08 -9.78 9.87
N LYS A 77 -14.70 -8.97 8.98
CA LYS A 77 -15.90 -9.35 8.21
C LYS A 77 -15.62 -10.39 7.14
N THR A 78 -14.37 -10.55 6.72
CA THR A 78 -13.96 -11.57 5.75
C THR A 78 -13.41 -12.84 6.39
N LEU A 79 -13.19 -12.86 7.71
CA LEU A 79 -12.82 -14.10 8.41
C LEU A 79 -14.01 -15.07 8.47
N PRO A 80 -13.77 -16.38 8.63
CA PRO A 80 -14.85 -17.35 8.86
C PRO A 80 -15.75 -16.93 10.03
N SER A 81 -17.07 -16.96 9.82
CA SER A 81 -18.07 -16.46 10.80
C SER A 81 -17.92 -17.07 12.20
N SER A 82 -17.45 -18.31 12.28
CA SER A 82 -17.23 -19.04 13.54
C SER A 82 -16.15 -18.45 14.43
N ILE A 83 -15.23 -17.63 13.89
CA ILE A 83 -14.11 -17.04 14.65
C ILE A 83 -14.16 -15.51 14.73
N GLN A 84 -15.06 -14.84 14.00
CA GLN A 84 -15.07 -13.37 13.93
C GLN A 84 -15.15 -12.69 15.31
N ASN A 85 -15.85 -13.30 16.27
CA ASN A 85 -15.99 -12.73 17.61
C ASN A 85 -14.68 -12.73 18.42
N ASP A 86 -13.78 -13.67 18.15
CA ASP A 86 -12.53 -13.87 18.88
C ASP A 86 -11.35 -13.11 18.26
N TRP A 87 -11.58 -12.44 17.14
CA TRP A 87 -10.55 -11.76 16.37
C TRP A 87 -10.87 -10.28 16.18
N THR A 88 -9.82 -9.48 16.14
CA THR A 88 -9.82 -8.13 15.59
C THR A 88 -8.80 -8.10 14.45
N VAL A 89 -9.16 -7.47 13.34
CA VAL A 89 -8.27 -7.28 12.19
C VAL A 89 -8.06 -5.80 11.99
N TYR A 90 -6.81 -5.38 11.80
CA TYR A 90 -6.45 -4.04 11.35
C TYR A 90 -5.72 -4.12 10.01
N ASN A 91 -6.10 -3.26 9.08
CA ASN A 91 -5.61 -3.27 7.71
C ASN A 91 -4.79 -2.02 7.40
N PHE A 92 -3.47 -2.22 7.33
CA PHE A 92 -2.49 -1.19 7.05
C PHE A 92 -2.07 -1.12 5.58
N SER A 93 -2.73 -1.85 4.68
CA SER A 93 -2.43 -1.78 3.24
C SER A 93 -2.71 -0.41 2.63
N GLY A 94 -2.12 -0.12 1.47
CA GLY A 94 -2.26 1.18 0.79
C GLY A 94 -2.23 1.05 -0.72
N PRO A 95 -2.68 2.06 -1.47
CA PRO A 95 -2.71 1.98 -2.92
C PRO A 95 -1.29 2.02 -3.46
N GLN A 96 -0.98 1.09 -4.37
CA GLN A 96 0.36 0.93 -4.95
C GLN A 96 1.48 0.78 -3.90
N ALA A 97 1.14 0.30 -2.70
CA ALA A 97 2.12 0.13 -1.65
C ALA A 97 3.11 -0.98 -2.00
N VAL A 98 4.40 -0.64 -1.92
CA VAL A 98 5.52 -1.56 -2.09
C VAL A 98 5.87 -2.28 -0.78
N PRO A 99 6.64 -3.38 -0.81
CA PRO A 99 7.07 -4.08 0.39
C PRO A 99 7.64 -3.20 1.52
N ALA A 100 8.45 -2.18 1.19
CA ALA A 100 9.00 -1.21 2.14
C ALA A 100 7.92 -0.54 3.01
N TYR A 101 6.74 -0.26 2.44
CA TYR A 101 5.61 0.32 3.18
C TYR A 101 5.00 -0.65 4.19
N GLY A 102 4.84 -1.92 3.79
CA GLY A 102 4.36 -2.98 4.69
C GLY A 102 5.32 -3.17 5.87
N PHE A 103 6.62 -3.23 5.58
CA PHE A 103 7.68 -3.31 6.57
C PHE A 103 7.67 -2.11 7.54
N TYR A 104 7.54 -0.88 7.03
CA TYR A 104 7.46 0.33 7.84
C TYR A 104 6.36 0.26 8.91
N TRP A 105 5.14 -0.10 8.52
CA TRP A 105 4.04 -0.20 9.49
C TRP A 105 4.22 -1.37 10.45
N PHE A 106 4.64 -2.53 9.95
CA PHE A 106 4.83 -3.69 10.80
C PHE A 106 5.90 -3.47 11.87
N ARG A 107 7.03 -2.85 11.49
CA ARG A 107 8.09 -2.42 12.42
C ARG A 107 7.54 -1.49 13.49
N LYS A 108 6.85 -0.40 13.10
CA LYS A 108 6.29 0.57 14.05
C LYS A 108 5.30 -0.04 15.03
N ILE A 109 4.45 -0.95 14.54
CA ILE A 109 3.45 -1.63 15.38
C ILE A 109 4.14 -2.51 16.42
N LEU A 110 5.11 -3.33 16.00
CA LEU A 110 5.88 -4.18 16.91
C LEU A 110 6.71 -3.36 17.92
N GLU A 111 7.36 -2.28 17.48
CA GLU A 111 8.13 -1.36 18.34
C GLU A 111 7.25 -0.67 19.39
N SER A 112 5.95 -0.49 19.12
CA SER A 112 4.99 0.02 20.10
C SER A 112 4.53 -1.01 21.15
N GLY A 113 5.05 -2.25 21.09
CA GLY A 113 4.72 -3.35 22.00
C GLY A 113 3.50 -4.18 21.58
N ILE A 114 2.86 -3.85 20.45
CA ILE A 114 1.69 -4.57 19.95
C ILE A 114 2.15 -5.77 19.12
N LYS A 115 1.83 -6.98 19.59
CA LYS A 115 2.25 -8.24 18.95
C LYS A 115 1.03 -8.99 18.38
N PRO A 116 0.79 -8.95 17.06
CA PRO A 116 -0.28 -9.71 16.45
C PRO A 116 0.02 -11.21 16.44
N LYS A 117 -1.02 -12.05 16.37
CA LYS A 117 -0.85 -13.49 16.15
C LYS A 117 -0.55 -13.82 14.69
N ILE A 118 -1.17 -13.07 13.78
CA ILE A 118 -1.07 -13.28 12.33
C ILE A 118 -0.78 -11.98 11.60
N ALA A 119 0.06 -12.06 10.57
CA ALA A 119 0.21 -11.03 9.55
C ALA A 119 -0.15 -11.60 8.17
N PHE A 120 -1.17 -11.02 7.52
CA PHE A 120 -1.49 -11.25 6.11
C PHE A 120 -0.70 -10.24 5.28
N TYR A 121 0.34 -10.69 4.59
CA TYR A 121 1.22 -9.81 3.82
C TYR A 121 1.05 -10.09 2.33
N VAL A 122 0.20 -9.29 1.68
CA VAL A 122 -0.07 -9.39 0.25
C VAL A 122 1.01 -8.62 -0.51
N VAL A 123 1.71 -9.32 -1.38
CA VAL A 123 2.84 -8.78 -2.11
C VAL A 123 2.65 -9.09 -3.59
N SER A 124 2.75 -8.05 -4.42
CA SER A 124 2.51 -8.14 -5.86
C SER A 124 3.79 -7.81 -6.64
N PRO A 125 4.05 -8.46 -7.79
CA PRO A 125 5.29 -8.27 -8.52
C PRO A 125 5.53 -6.84 -8.98
N GLU A 126 4.49 -6.06 -9.27
CA GLU A 126 4.60 -4.67 -9.72
C GLU A 126 5.36 -3.80 -8.72
N GLY A 127 5.24 -4.11 -7.42
CA GLY A 127 5.95 -3.37 -6.38
C GLY A 127 7.47 -3.48 -6.50
N PHE A 128 7.99 -4.53 -7.15
CA PHE A 128 9.42 -4.80 -7.29
C PHE A 128 10.05 -4.14 -8.51
N ASP A 129 9.30 -3.35 -9.29
CA ASP A 129 9.88 -2.63 -10.41
C ASP A 129 10.41 -1.27 -9.96
N ASP A 130 11.69 -1.22 -9.62
CA ASP A 130 12.39 0.00 -9.16
C ASP A 130 12.32 1.12 -10.22
N SER A 131 12.10 0.80 -11.50
CA SER A 131 12.00 1.80 -12.57
C SER A 131 10.68 2.57 -12.58
N LYS A 132 9.64 2.08 -11.89
CA LYS A 132 8.29 2.67 -11.89
C LYS A 132 8.11 3.76 -10.84
N GLY A 133 9.10 3.97 -9.97
CA GLY A 133 9.05 4.98 -8.90
C GLY A 133 7.98 4.71 -7.85
N LEU A 134 7.48 3.47 -7.73
CA LEU A 134 6.45 3.09 -6.77
C LEU A 134 6.94 3.13 -5.31
N LEU A 135 8.25 3.09 -5.09
CA LEU A 135 8.83 3.31 -3.77
C LEU A 135 8.71 4.78 -3.37
N TYR A 136 9.19 5.72 -4.19
CA TYR A 136 9.13 7.13 -3.83
C TYR A 136 7.71 7.72 -3.88
N GLU A 137 6.99 7.53 -5.00
CA GLU A 137 5.80 8.32 -5.32
C GLU A 137 4.67 8.19 -4.30
N PRO A 138 4.21 6.97 -3.97
CA PRO A 138 3.18 6.80 -2.96
C PRO A 138 3.77 6.62 -1.55
N PHE A 139 4.90 5.90 -1.36
CA PHE A 139 5.38 5.59 -0.02
C PHE A 139 6.36 6.60 0.56
N LEU A 140 7.58 6.75 0.01
CA LEU A 140 8.58 7.60 0.66
C LEU A 140 8.09 9.04 0.79
N ARG A 141 7.40 9.57 -0.24
CA ARG A 141 6.86 10.93 -0.24
C ARG A 141 5.71 11.17 0.74
N LEU A 142 4.76 10.23 0.86
CA LEU A 142 3.51 10.45 1.62
C LEU A 142 3.46 9.72 2.97
N GLY A 143 4.02 8.51 3.03
CA GLY A 143 3.89 7.59 4.16
C GLY A 143 5.08 7.57 5.11
N ALA A 144 6.30 7.47 4.58
CA ALA A 144 7.51 7.32 5.37
C ALA A 144 7.84 8.58 6.18
N ASP A 145 8.35 8.40 7.39
CA ASP A 145 8.93 9.48 8.18
C ASP A 145 10.43 9.64 7.92
N GLU A 146 11.01 10.72 8.45
CA GLU A 146 12.44 10.99 8.30
C GLU A 146 13.32 9.96 9.01
N GLU A 147 12.84 9.31 10.06
CA GLU A 147 13.57 8.23 10.73
C GLU A 147 13.77 7.06 9.76
N PHE A 148 12.69 6.54 9.18
CA PHE A 148 12.75 5.46 8.21
C PHE A 148 13.64 5.81 7.01
N ARG A 149 13.46 7.02 6.46
CA ARG A 149 14.24 7.48 5.30
C ARG A 149 15.74 7.56 5.59
N LYS A 150 16.13 7.95 6.81
CA LYS A 150 17.54 8.01 7.21
C LYS A 150 18.11 6.62 7.46
N THR A 151 17.36 5.77 8.16
CA THR A 151 17.80 4.41 8.51
C THR A 151 18.05 3.55 7.26
N TYR A 152 17.23 3.70 6.23
CA TYR A 152 17.31 2.89 5.00
C TYR A 152 17.80 3.68 3.79
N TRP A 153 18.45 4.83 3.99
CA TRP A 153 18.90 5.71 2.91
C TRP A 153 19.71 4.97 1.84
N ASP A 154 20.64 4.13 2.27
CA ASP A 154 21.56 3.39 1.39
C ASP A 154 20.89 2.24 0.62
N GLN A 155 19.65 1.88 0.99
CA GLN A 155 18.86 0.88 0.25
C GLN A 155 18.06 1.51 -0.90
N PHE A 156 17.87 2.82 -0.92
CA PHE A 156 17.09 3.48 -1.96
C PHE A 156 17.89 3.66 -3.26
N SER A 157 17.18 3.61 -4.38
CA SER A 157 17.78 3.92 -5.68
C SER A 157 18.30 5.36 -5.71
N THR A 158 19.34 5.63 -6.51
CA THR A 158 19.83 7.00 -6.71
C THR A 158 18.73 7.95 -7.20
N SER A 159 17.79 7.45 -8.02
CA SER A 159 16.62 8.21 -8.46
C SER A 159 15.71 8.61 -7.30
N ASP A 160 15.40 7.69 -6.38
CA ASP A 160 14.53 7.98 -5.23
C ASP A 160 15.22 8.91 -4.23
N GLN A 161 16.52 8.69 -3.97
CA GLN A 161 17.33 9.59 -3.15
C GLN A 161 17.32 11.03 -3.72
N LEU A 162 17.48 11.16 -5.04
CA LEU A 162 17.45 12.45 -5.71
C LEU A 162 16.07 13.11 -5.61
N GLU A 163 14.97 12.37 -5.73
CA GLU A 163 13.62 12.90 -5.53
C GLU A 163 13.40 13.36 -4.07
N ILE A 164 13.90 12.61 -3.06
CA ILE A 164 13.88 13.05 -1.66
C ILE A 164 14.68 14.35 -1.46
N LEU A 165 15.84 14.50 -2.11
CA LEU A 165 16.61 15.74 -2.03
C LEU A 165 15.84 16.90 -2.70
N LYS A 166 15.22 16.66 -3.86
CA LYS A 166 14.44 17.66 -4.59
C LYS A 166 13.25 18.18 -3.76
N GLU A 167 12.53 17.33 -3.02
CA GLU A 167 11.42 17.79 -2.16
C GLU A 167 11.88 18.64 -0.98
N LYS A 168 13.12 18.44 -0.47
CA LYS A 168 13.69 19.30 0.58
C LYS A 168 13.94 20.71 0.07
N PHE A 169 14.32 20.86 -1.20
CA PHE A 169 14.47 22.17 -1.83
C PHE A 169 13.14 22.78 -2.27
N PHE A 170 12.22 21.96 -2.80
CA PHE A 170 10.95 22.39 -3.38
C PHE A 170 9.76 21.67 -2.72
N SER A 171 9.17 22.32 -1.73
CA SER A 171 8.06 21.79 -0.91
C SER A 171 6.82 21.46 -1.74
N ILE A 172 6.59 22.15 -2.87
CA ILE A 172 5.50 21.83 -3.81
C ILE A 172 5.61 20.41 -4.38
N ARG A 173 6.83 19.86 -4.50
CA ARG A 173 7.04 18.50 -5.04
C ARG A 173 6.56 17.42 -4.08
N LYS A 174 6.55 17.70 -2.78
CA LYS A 174 5.97 16.79 -1.78
C LYS A 174 4.45 16.75 -1.91
N VAL A 175 3.82 17.91 -2.06
CA VAL A 175 2.36 18.07 -2.11
C VAL A 175 1.77 17.61 -3.45
N LYS A 176 2.46 17.90 -4.57
CA LYS A 176 1.99 17.65 -5.95
C LYS A 176 0.54 18.08 -6.19
N PRO A 177 0.23 19.39 -6.11
CA PRO A 177 -1.14 19.85 -6.33
C PRO A 177 -1.59 19.53 -7.76
N GLY A 178 -2.67 18.75 -7.88
CA GLY A 178 -3.30 18.47 -9.16
C GLY A 178 -4.08 19.67 -9.66
N PHE A 179 -3.50 20.47 -10.56
CA PHE A 179 -4.18 21.67 -11.10
C PHE A 179 -5.53 21.36 -11.74
N LYS A 180 -5.66 20.20 -12.40
CA LYS A 180 -6.93 19.75 -12.98
C LYS A 180 -8.01 19.51 -11.90
N LEU A 181 -7.62 18.84 -10.81
CA LEU A 181 -8.50 18.61 -9.65
C LEU A 181 -8.86 19.91 -8.95
N PHE A 182 -7.88 20.80 -8.77
CA PHE A 182 -8.10 22.13 -8.23
C PHE A 182 -9.13 22.90 -9.03
N TRP A 183 -8.95 22.99 -10.36
CA TRP A 183 -9.91 23.67 -11.23
C TRP A 183 -11.29 23.02 -11.18
N SER A 184 -11.37 21.68 -11.22
CA SER A 184 -12.65 20.96 -11.12
C SER A 184 -13.38 21.22 -9.80
N ARG A 185 -12.66 21.22 -8.67
CA ARG A 185 -13.24 21.51 -7.35
C ARG A 185 -13.61 22.98 -7.18
N LEU A 186 -12.81 23.89 -7.74
CA LEU A 186 -13.08 25.32 -7.71
C LEU A 186 -14.35 25.66 -8.49
N THR A 187 -14.46 25.21 -9.74
CA THR A 187 -15.64 25.47 -10.59
C THR A 187 -16.88 24.73 -10.08
N GLY A 188 -16.71 23.58 -9.42
CA GLY A 188 -17.79 22.81 -8.83
C GLY A 188 -18.20 23.21 -7.41
N GLY A 189 -17.58 24.23 -6.78
CA GLY A 189 -17.87 24.62 -5.39
C GLY A 189 -17.49 23.58 -4.33
N LYS A 190 -16.59 22.65 -4.67
CA LYS A 190 -16.20 21.47 -3.87
C LYS A 190 -14.83 21.59 -3.20
N LEU A 191 -14.32 22.81 -3.02
CA LEU A 191 -13.01 23.02 -2.37
C LEU A 191 -12.94 22.42 -0.96
N LYS A 192 -14.06 22.31 -0.24
CA LYS A 192 -14.11 21.69 1.09
C LYS A 192 -13.66 20.22 1.09
N GLN A 193 -13.75 19.52 -0.05
CA GLN A 193 -13.30 18.13 -0.20
C GLN A 193 -11.77 17.95 -0.13
N TYR A 194 -11.02 19.06 -0.08
CA TYR A 194 -9.61 18.97 0.29
C TYR A 194 -9.44 18.55 1.74
N ARG A 195 -10.39 18.82 2.64
CA ARG A 195 -10.27 18.47 4.05
C ARG A 195 -10.57 16.99 4.30
N ALA A 196 -9.78 16.37 5.19
CA ALA A 196 -9.89 14.95 5.58
C ALA A 196 -11.29 14.57 6.06
N ASP A 197 -11.88 15.41 6.91
CA ASP A 197 -13.17 15.20 7.59
C ASP A 197 -14.36 15.28 6.63
N GLN A 198 -14.15 15.81 5.44
CA GLN A 198 -15.17 15.98 4.39
C GLN A 198 -14.96 14.99 3.23
N ASN A 199 -14.01 14.06 3.37
CA ASN A 199 -13.70 13.04 2.37
C ASN A 199 -14.37 11.70 2.73
N HIS A 200 -15.27 11.23 1.87
CA HIS A 200 -16.02 9.99 2.11
C HIS A 200 -15.13 8.74 2.19
N GLU A 201 -14.02 8.68 1.44
CA GLU A 201 -13.10 7.54 1.52
C GLU A 201 -12.45 7.47 2.91
N ASN A 202 -12.03 8.63 3.44
CA ASN A 202 -11.47 8.70 4.79
C ASN A 202 -12.49 8.22 5.83
N LEU A 203 -13.76 8.64 5.72
CA LEU A 203 -14.82 8.18 6.63
C LEU A 203 -15.00 6.65 6.60
N ILE A 204 -14.99 6.03 5.42
CA ILE A 204 -15.12 4.58 5.29
C ILE A 204 -13.95 3.86 5.98
N LEU A 205 -12.73 4.34 5.78
CA LEU A 205 -11.52 3.77 6.38
C LEU A 205 -11.49 3.93 7.90
N GLU A 206 -11.99 5.05 8.44
CA GLU A 206 -12.06 5.34 9.88
C GLU A 206 -13.16 4.55 10.61
N LEU A 207 -14.31 4.34 9.96
CA LEU A 207 -15.40 3.51 10.48
C LEU A 207 -14.98 2.03 10.55
N GLY A 208 -14.16 1.60 9.59
CA GLY A 208 -13.46 0.32 9.65
C GLY A 208 -12.21 0.36 10.52
N ASN A 209 -11.50 -0.76 10.58
CA ASN A 209 -10.11 -0.83 11.01
C ASN A 209 -9.17 -0.73 9.81
N GLY A 210 -9.46 0.21 8.90
CA GLY A 210 -8.69 0.46 7.69
C GLY A 210 -9.07 -0.41 6.48
N GLU A 211 -10.04 -1.32 6.60
CA GLU A 211 -10.50 -2.14 5.48
C GLU A 211 -11.27 -1.33 4.43
N GLN A 212 -11.28 -1.84 3.19
CA GLN A 212 -12.17 -1.33 2.14
C GLN A 212 -12.90 -2.47 1.44
N LEU A 213 -14.21 -2.52 1.67
CA LEU A 213 -15.11 -3.56 1.16
C LEU A 213 -15.92 -3.09 -0.06
N ALA A 214 -15.62 -1.91 -0.60
CA ALA A 214 -16.30 -1.35 -1.77
C ALA A 214 -16.00 -2.12 -3.07
N TYR A 215 -14.96 -2.97 -3.09
CA TYR A 215 -14.59 -3.81 -4.24
C TYR A 215 -15.42 -5.10 -4.33
N ALA A 216 -16.71 -5.03 -3.96
CA ALA A 216 -17.62 -6.14 -4.11
C ALA A 216 -18.13 -6.21 -5.55
N SER A 217 -18.03 -7.38 -6.15
CA SER A 217 -18.63 -7.70 -7.44
C SER A 217 -19.34 -9.05 -7.36
N ALA A 218 -20.63 -9.06 -7.70
CA ALA A 218 -21.45 -10.28 -7.70
C ALA A 218 -21.36 -11.05 -9.04
N SER A 219 -20.84 -10.41 -10.09
CA SER A 219 -20.67 -11.02 -11.41
C SER A 219 -19.54 -10.36 -12.19
N ASN A 220 -18.86 -11.13 -13.04
CA ASN A 220 -17.84 -10.58 -13.91
C ASN A 220 -18.47 -9.82 -15.08
N ASN A 221 -17.86 -8.71 -15.46
CA ASN A 221 -18.12 -8.03 -16.73
C ASN A 221 -16.90 -8.26 -17.66
N PRO A 222 -16.91 -9.29 -18.52
CA PRO A 222 -15.71 -9.68 -19.27
C PRO A 222 -15.16 -8.56 -20.14
N LYS A 223 -16.02 -7.77 -20.80
CA LYS A 223 -15.59 -6.65 -21.65
C LYS A 223 -14.84 -5.58 -20.84
N LYS A 224 -15.33 -5.25 -19.64
CA LYS A 224 -14.66 -4.32 -18.73
C LYS A 224 -13.33 -4.90 -18.24
N LEU A 225 -13.34 -6.16 -17.79
CA LEU A 225 -12.17 -6.83 -17.23
C LEU A 225 -11.04 -6.97 -18.25
N GLU A 226 -11.33 -7.36 -19.50
CA GLU A 226 -10.33 -7.43 -20.56
C GLU A 226 -9.72 -6.06 -20.87
N LYS A 227 -10.56 -5.02 -20.96
CA LYS A 227 -10.08 -3.65 -21.18
C LYS A 227 -9.19 -3.18 -20.02
N ASP A 228 -9.58 -3.45 -18.79
CA ASP A 228 -8.80 -3.10 -17.60
C ASP A 228 -7.49 -3.88 -17.55
N ALA A 229 -7.51 -5.18 -17.85
CA ALA A 229 -6.32 -6.03 -17.90
C ALA A 229 -5.28 -5.51 -18.91
N LEU A 230 -5.70 -5.19 -20.14
CA LEU A 230 -4.81 -4.62 -21.15
C LEU A 230 -4.21 -3.29 -20.71
N ARG A 231 -5.03 -2.41 -20.11
CA ARG A 231 -4.56 -1.13 -19.56
C ARG A 231 -3.52 -1.34 -18.46
N LEU A 232 -3.78 -2.26 -17.53
CA LEU A 232 -2.89 -2.55 -16.42
C LEU A 232 -1.58 -3.18 -16.88
N LYS A 233 -1.62 -4.11 -17.85
CA LYS A 233 -0.41 -4.66 -18.49
C LYS A 233 0.44 -3.53 -19.05
N SER A 234 -0.18 -2.60 -19.79
CA SER A 234 0.52 -1.47 -20.40
C SER A 234 1.18 -0.54 -19.37
N ILE A 235 0.52 -0.31 -18.23
CA ILE A 235 1.03 0.59 -17.18
C ILE A 235 2.16 -0.08 -16.39
N TYR A 236 1.91 -1.29 -15.87
CA TYR A 236 2.77 -1.90 -14.86
C TYR A 236 3.73 -2.94 -15.41
N LEU A 237 3.34 -3.71 -16.42
CA LEU A 237 4.13 -4.84 -16.91
C LEU A 237 4.98 -4.49 -18.14
N SER A 238 4.65 -3.40 -18.83
CA SER A 238 5.44 -2.91 -19.95
C SER A 238 6.82 -2.45 -19.49
N GLY A 239 7.87 -3.07 -20.02
CA GLY A 239 9.27 -2.80 -19.65
C GLY A 239 9.61 -3.24 -18.22
N PHE A 240 8.81 -4.12 -17.62
CA PHE A 240 8.99 -4.58 -16.25
C PHE A 240 10.38 -5.19 -16.06
N THR A 241 11.10 -4.68 -15.07
CA THR A 241 12.39 -5.23 -14.64
C THR A 241 12.38 -5.37 -13.12
N PRO A 242 12.52 -6.58 -12.57
CA PRO A 242 12.56 -6.75 -11.13
C PRO A 242 13.84 -6.11 -10.57
N GLY A 243 13.65 -5.26 -9.58
CA GLY A 243 14.68 -4.64 -8.76
C GLY A 243 14.91 -5.40 -7.45
N GLU A 244 15.97 -5.06 -6.75
CA GLU A 244 16.45 -5.77 -5.55
C GLU A 244 15.95 -5.14 -4.25
N ILE A 245 15.58 -3.86 -4.29
CA ILE A 245 15.26 -3.05 -3.10
C ILE A 245 14.10 -3.66 -2.31
N GLU A 246 13.04 -4.06 -3.00
CA GLU A 246 11.85 -4.56 -2.32
C GLU A 246 12.01 -5.99 -1.78
N TYR A 247 12.93 -6.80 -2.34
CA TYR A 247 13.28 -8.09 -1.74
C TYR A 247 13.92 -7.92 -0.37
N PHE A 248 14.78 -6.91 -0.19
CA PHE A 248 15.36 -6.57 1.11
C PHE A 248 14.26 -6.27 2.15
N PHE A 249 13.25 -5.48 1.77
CA PHE A 249 12.17 -5.13 2.70
C PHE A 249 11.21 -6.29 2.99
N VAL A 250 10.97 -7.20 2.03
CA VAL A 250 10.26 -8.46 2.31
C VAL A 250 11.06 -9.28 3.32
N GLU A 251 12.36 -9.45 3.12
CA GLU A 251 13.23 -10.19 4.04
C GLU A 251 13.19 -9.61 5.46
N GLU A 252 13.33 -8.28 5.61
CA GLU A 252 13.28 -7.62 6.92
C GLU A 252 11.88 -7.72 7.57
N PHE A 253 10.79 -7.66 6.80
CA PHE A 253 9.44 -7.93 7.31
C PHE A 253 9.35 -9.34 7.90
N LEU A 254 9.76 -10.35 7.14
CA LEU A 254 9.65 -11.76 7.54
C LEU A 254 10.54 -12.06 8.75
N LYS A 255 11.74 -11.50 8.78
CA LYS A 255 12.66 -11.58 9.91
C LYS A 255 12.07 -10.98 11.19
N LEU A 256 11.46 -9.79 11.12
CA LEU A 256 10.75 -9.20 12.26
C LEU A 256 9.59 -10.07 12.73
N GLY A 257 8.83 -10.65 11.79
CA GLY A 257 7.73 -11.56 12.09
C GLY A 257 8.22 -12.77 12.88
N LYS A 258 9.27 -13.44 12.40
CA LYS A 258 9.91 -14.58 13.08
C LYS A 258 10.40 -14.22 14.48
N GLN A 259 11.13 -13.12 14.61
CA GLN A 259 11.70 -12.67 15.90
C GLN A 259 10.61 -12.37 16.95
N ASN A 260 9.43 -11.96 16.51
CA ASN A 260 8.31 -11.62 17.40
C ASN A 260 7.26 -12.73 17.52
N GLY A 261 7.50 -13.91 16.94
CA GLY A 261 6.58 -15.04 16.99
C GLY A 261 5.27 -14.80 16.23
N VAL A 262 5.26 -13.92 15.24
CA VAL A 262 4.09 -13.61 14.41
C VAL A 262 4.02 -14.61 13.25
N LYS A 263 2.91 -15.37 13.16
CA LYS A 263 2.67 -16.23 12.00
C LYS A 263 2.39 -15.35 10.78
N THR A 264 3.30 -15.39 9.81
CA THR A 264 3.20 -14.54 8.62
C THR A 264 2.79 -15.36 7.41
N TYR A 265 1.81 -14.87 6.65
CA TYR A 265 1.45 -15.37 5.33
C TYR A 265 1.94 -14.39 4.27
N LEU A 266 2.86 -14.85 3.41
CA LEU A 266 3.33 -14.10 2.25
C LEU A 266 2.46 -14.48 1.05
N ILE A 267 1.57 -13.59 0.64
CA ILE A 267 0.44 -13.89 -0.22
C ILE A 267 0.68 -13.29 -1.62
N TRP A 268 0.70 -14.12 -2.65
CA TRP A 268 0.59 -13.66 -4.04
C TRP A 268 -0.89 -13.53 -4.39
N PRO A 269 -1.44 -12.31 -4.55
CA PRO A 269 -2.85 -12.14 -4.82
C PRO A 269 -3.24 -12.71 -6.19
N LYS A 270 -4.44 -13.28 -6.27
CA LYS A 270 -5.02 -13.71 -7.54
C LYS A 270 -5.59 -12.51 -8.29
N VAL A 271 -5.27 -12.43 -9.57
CA VAL A 271 -5.72 -11.36 -10.47
C VAL A 271 -6.46 -11.95 -11.67
N TYR A 272 -7.18 -11.11 -12.40
CA TYR A 272 -7.96 -11.56 -13.56
C TYR A 272 -7.07 -12.32 -14.56
N PRO A 273 -7.49 -13.46 -15.13
CA PRO A 273 -6.65 -14.27 -16.00
C PRO A 273 -6.00 -13.51 -17.15
N GLY A 274 -6.73 -12.56 -17.76
CA GLY A 274 -6.20 -11.69 -18.81
C GLY A 274 -5.02 -10.83 -18.34
N TYR A 275 -5.02 -10.34 -17.09
CA TYR A 275 -3.90 -9.61 -16.52
C TYR A 275 -2.78 -10.55 -16.08
N ARG A 276 -3.14 -11.68 -15.43
CA ARG A 276 -2.21 -12.74 -14.98
C ARG A 276 -1.35 -13.30 -16.10
N ALA A 277 -1.88 -13.40 -17.32
CA ALA A 277 -1.11 -13.81 -18.49
C ALA A 277 0.18 -12.99 -18.68
N GLY A 278 0.15 -11.70 -18.31
CA GLY A 278 1.35 -10.85 -18.34
C GLY A 278 2.43 -11.28 -17.36
N TYR A 279 2.05 -11.82 -16.20
CA TYR A 279 3.02 -12.36 -15.24
C TYR A 279 3.76 -13.57 -15.83
N TYR A 280 3.07 -14.41 -16.59
CA TYR A 280 3.65 -15.58 -17.25
C TYR A 280 4.48 -15.23 -18.49
N GLU A 281 4.05 -14.23 -19.25
CA GLU A 281 4.85 -13.65 -20.35
C GLU A 281 6.20 -13.14 -19.83
N LEU A 282 6.24 -12.63 -18.59
CA LEU A 282 7.45 -12.18 -17.89
C LEU A 282 8.17 -13.31 -17.11
N GLY A 283 7.63 -14.53 -17.08
CA GLY A 283 8.21 -15.67 -16.36
C GLY A 283 8.27 -15.50 -14.84
N LEU A 284 7.36 -14.72 -14.24
CA LEU A 284 7.36 -14.42 -12.80
C LEU A 284 7.07 -15.65 -11.94
N GLU A 285 6.36 -16.63 -12.46
CA GLU A 285 6.11 -17.92 -11.81
C GLU A 285 7.39 -18.76 -11.66
N LYS A 286 8.43 -18.46 -12.45
CA LYS A 286 9.72 -19.15 -12.44
C LYS A 286 10.84 -18.33 -11.82
N SER A 287 10.72 -17.01 -11.81
CA SER A 287 11.78 -16.10 -11.38
C SER A 287 11.46 -15.38 -10.06
N TRP A 288 10.29 -14.76 -9.97
CA TRP A 288 9.91 -13.92 -8.83
C TRP A 288 9.30 -14.73 -7.69
N TRP A 289 8.31 -15.59 -7.98
CA TRP A 289 7.60 -16.33 -6.94
C TRP A 289 8.45 -17.38 -6.21
N PRO A 290 9.30 -18.17 -6.89
CA PRO A 290 10.21 -19.08 -6.19
C PRO A 290 11.10 -18.37 -5.17
N ARG A 291 11.54 -17.14 -5.47
CA ARG A 291 12.33 -16.32 -4.54
C ARG A 291 11.50 -15.85 -3.33
N MET A 292 10.22 -15.50 -3.54
CA MET A 292 9.29 -15.23 -2.43
C MET A 292 9.09 -16.47 -1.54
N GLN A 293 8.96 -17.66 -2.14
CA GLN A 293 8.82 -18.92 -1.39
C GLN A 293 10.08 -19.24 -0.58
N GLU A 294 11.26 -19.02 -1.15
CA GLU A 294 12.54 -19.18 -0.46
C GLU A 294 12.63 -18.24 0.77
N LEU A 295 12.31 -16.96 0.58
CA LEU A 295 12.28 -15.99 1.67
C LEU A 295 11.28 -16.40 2.77
N ALA A 296 10.07 -16.80 2.40
CA ALA A 296 9.06 -17.26 3.36
C ALA A 296 9.58 -18.46 4.17
N SER A 297 10.11 -19.48 3.50
CA SER A 297 10.67 -20.68 4.12
C SER A 297 11.82 -20.37 5.07
N LYS A 298 12.79 -19.55 4.63
CA LYS A 298 13.95 -19.12 5.43
C LYS A 298 13.54 -18.52 6.77
N TYR A 299 12.43 -17.78 6.80
CA TYR A 299 11.93 -17.10 7.99
C TYR A 299 10.74 -17.78 8.66
N GLY A 300 10.36 -19.00 8.26
CA GLY A 300 9.26 -19.74 8.89
C GLY A 300 7.87 -19.13 8.64
N ALA A 301 7.75 -18.28 7.62
CA ALA A 301 6.47 -17.80 7.11
C ALA A 301 5.89 -18.82 6.12
N THR A 302 4.61 -18.67 5.78
CA THR A 302 3.94 -19.52 4.80
C THR A 302 3.69 -18.73 3.53
N ALA A 303 4.26 -19.17 2.41
CA ALA A 303 3.96 -18.62 1.10
C ALA A 303 2.59 -19.15 0.64
N ALA A 304 1.73 -18.27 0.14
CA ALA A 304 0.38 -18.61 -0.27
C ALA A 304 0.08 -18.01 -1.65
N ASP A 305 0.16 -18.83 -2.69
CA ASP A 305 -0.23 -18.43 -4.05
C ASP A 305 -1.76 -18.53 -4.19
N MET A 306 -2.46 -17.40 -4.04
CA MET A 306 -3.91 -17.39 -4.19
C MET A 306 -4.34 -17.73 -5.61
N ASN A 307 -3.44 -17.61 -6.59
CA ASN A 307 -3.76 -17.95 -7.95
C ASN A 307 -3.94 -19.46 -8.18
N THR A 308 -3.45 -20.29 -7.27
CA THR A 308 -3.65 -21.76 -7.27
C THR A 308 -4.52 -22.22 -6.10
N LEU A 309 -4.49 -21.52 -4.96
CA LEU A 309 -5.20 -21.91 -3.76
C LEU A 309 -6.69 -21.53 -3.78
N SER A 310 -7.04 -20.36 -4.35
CA SER A 310 -8.43 -19.87 -4.40
C SER A 310 -9.13 -20.33 -5.67
N SER A 311 -10.26 -20.99 -5.49
CA SER A 311 -11.16 -21.41 -6.58
C SER A 311 -12.09 -20.28 -7.06
N CYS A 312 -12.28 -19.22 -6.27
CA CYS A 312 -13.15 -18.12 -6.63
C CYS A 312 -12.60 -17.28 -7.79
N ASP A 313 -13.45 -17.06 -8.79
CA ASP A 313 -13.16 -16.30 -10.02
C ASP A 313 -14.13 -15.12 -10.20
N LEU A 314 -14.33 -14.32 -9.15
CA LEU A 314 -15.03 -13.04 -9.23
C LEU A 314 -14.05 -11.88 -9.09
N TYR A 315 -14.16 -10.90 -10.00
CA TYR A 315 -13.25 -9.77 -10.10
C TYR A 315 -14.01 -8.45 -10.10
N TYR A 316 -13.47 -7.45 -9.39
CA TYR A 316 -13.98 -6.09 -9.40
C TYR A 316 -13.45 -5.30 -10.61
N ASP A 317 -12.16 -5.51 -10.90
CA ASP A 317 -11.43 -5.01 -12.07
C ASP A 317 -10.33 -6.02 -12.46
N GLY A 318 -9.49 -5.68 -13.44
CA GLY A 318 -8.42 -6.58 -13.90
C GLY A 318 -7.34 -6.92 -12.86
N SER A 319 -7.23 -6.12 -11.79
CA SER A 319 -6.21 -6.20 -10.75
C SER A 319 -6.73 -6.75 -9.41
N HIS A 320 -7.99 -6.52 -9.08
CA HIS A 320 -8.59 -6.81 -7.78
C HIS A 320 -9.68 -7.87 -7.89
N GLN A 321 -9.54 -8.94 -7.09
CA GLN A 321 -10.64 -9.86 -6.86
C GLN A 321 -11.79 -9.18 -6.10
N SER A 322 -12.99 -9.73 -6.29
CA SER A 322 -14.16 -9.36 -5.50
C SER A 322 -13.92 -9.67 -4.03
N VAL A 323 -14.41 -8.80 -3.14
CA VAL A 323 -14.44 -9.03 -1.69
C VAL A 323 -15.05 -10.40 -1.34
N LEU A 324 -15.99 -10.90 -2.14
CA LEU A 324 -16.61 -12.21 -1.96
C LEU A 324 -15.60 -13.37 -2.07
N CYS A 325 -14.55 -13.23 -2.88
CA CYS A 325 -13.47 -14.23 -2.96
C CYS A 325 -12.54 -14.18 -1.75
N ILE A 326 -12.48 -13.06 -1.03
CA ILE A 326 -11.59 -12.91 0.13
C ILE A 326 -12.11 -13.68 1.34
N LEU A 327 -13.40 -14.02 1.38
CA LEU A 327 -13.97 -14.96 2.35
C LEU A 327 -13.30 -16.33 2.24
N GLU A 328 -13.23 -16.88 1.02
CA GLU A 328 -12.56 -18.16 0.74
C GLU A 328 -11.06 -18.08 1.08
N GLN A 329 -10.37 -17.02 0.66
CA GLN A 329 -8.94 -16.87 0.95
C GLN A 329 -8.66 -16.79 2.44
N SER A 330 -9.47 -16.02 3.18
CA SER A 330 -9.35 -15.92 4.64
C SER A 330 -9.60 -17.28 5.29
N GLU A 331 -10.57 -18.06 4.81
CA GLU A 331 -10.82 -19.42 5.30
C GLU A 331 -9.62 -20.34 5.07
N ILE A 332 -9.07 -20.36 3.84
CA ILE A 332 -7.86 -21.14 3.50
C ILE A 332 -6.70 -20.82 4.45
N LEU A 333 -6.43 -19.53 4.68
CA LEU A 333 -5.33 -19.09 5.54
C LEU A 333 -5.59 -19.43 7.02
N MET A 334 -6.83 -19.27 7.50
CA MET A 334 -7.19 -19.56 8.89
C MET A 334 -7.28 -21.05 9.19
N ASP A 335 -7.58 -21.89 8.20
CA ASP A 335 -7.53 -23.35 8.32
C ASP A 335 -6.08 -23.85 8.44
N ASP A 336 -5.12 -23.22 7.76
CA ASP A 336 -3.69 -23.51 7.97
C ASP A 336 -3.22 -23.10 9.36
N TYR A 337 -3.61 -21.89 9.78
CA TYR A 337 -3.29 -21.35 11.10
C TYR A 337 -3.81 -22.25 12.21
N SER A 338 -5.08 -22.67 12.13
CA SER A 338 -5.71 -23.56 13.12
C SER A 338 -5.28 -25.02 13.01
N GLY A 339 -4.54 -25.38 11.95
CA GLY A 339 -4.05 -26.74 11.72
C GLY A 339 -5.09 -27.69 11.13
N LYS A 340 -6.26 -27.20 10.72
CA LYS A 340 -7.28 -28.01 10.03
C LYS A 340 -6.83 -28.45 8.65
N ARG A 341 -6.14 -27.57 7.91
CA ARG A 341 -5.62 -27.86 6.56
C ARG A 341 -4.34 -27.09 6.32
N LYS A 342 -3.21 -27.80 6.26
CA LYS A 342 -1.91 -27.16 5.98
C LYS A 342 -1.79 -26.73 4.52
N LEU A 343 -1.22 -25.54 4.33
CA LEU A 343 -0.79 -25.09 3.01
C LEU A 343 0.44 -25.89 2.53
N PRO A 344 0.57 -26.11 1.21
CA PRO A 344 1.68 -26.83 0.61
C PRO A 344 3.04 -26.13 0.80
#